data_AF-A0A238XJZ7-F1
#
_entry.id   AF-A0A238XJZ7-F1
#
_cell.length_a   1.000
_cell.length_b   1.000
_cell.length_c   1.000
_cell.angle_alpha   90.00
_cell.angle_beta   90.00
_cell.angle_gamma   90.00
#
_symmetry.space_group_name_H-M   'P 1'
#
loop_
_entity.id
_entity.type
_entity.pdbx_description
1 polymer ?
#
loop_
_entity_poly.entity_id
_entity_poly.type
_entity_poly.pdbx_seq_one_letter_code
_entity_poly.pdbx_strand_id
1 'polypeptide(L)'
;MLYTVLLCVAVTLNAVSLGALFHLGATERDGGVRARRRARTRQLESLGSVHGQAQGSVLELDRVAYREVPRYELIELLGRQGWRYVDEHLDANVWRLRFRRAGPAEAAVAVDARTRLRDELAAARPGVNGTYWLDVNDYINVPTEEIGAYVHAAGWQVCGTAFDSPRNGMIIKPAGVAAVRPSDGAFVDAHGPGSGSTLAGSGDAGGFEELRSYRRVADRAAELHRRLGFDPLDETNLLRVRARYLAWQKRIKILANVAAVFFLVVVTPPLAWLLYGHFDESLHIAFAVSGVAAVPCLTSLIWCLILVKRRNDELGPAMRAYRELRNMASDHAQLASWFRVE
;
A
#
# COMPACT_ATOMS: atom_id res chain seq x y z
N MET A 1 20.20 11.55 48.21
CA MET A 1 19.18 12.44 47.62
C MET A 1 19.40 12.72 46.13
N LEU A 2 20.61 13.07 45.68
CA LEU A 2 20.91 13.35 44.26
C LEU A 2 20.48 12.21 43.31
N TYR A 3 20.72 10.97 43.73
CA TYR A 3 20.39 9.75 42.96
C TYR A 3 18.88 9.56 42.75
N THR A 4 18.08 9.83 43.79
CA THR A 4 16.61 9.73 43.74
C THR A 4 16.02 10.79 42.82
N VAL A 5 16.61 11.99 42.82
CA VAL A 5 16.22 13.09 41.92
C VAL A 5 16.57 12.75 40.46
N LEU A 6 17.78 12.24 40.19
CA LEU A 6 18.20 11.82 38.86
C LEU A 6 17.33 10.68 38.29
N LEU A 7 16.95 9.71 39.11
CA LEU A 7 16.06 8.62 38.70
C LEU A 7 14.66 9.14 38.34
N CYS A 8 14.07 10.01 39.17
CA CYS A 8 12.78 10.62 38.88
C CYS A 8 12.82 11.47 37.61
N VAL A 9 13.91 12.20 37.37
CA VAL A 9 14.13 12.99 36.16
C VAL A 9 14.25 12.09 34.92
N ALA A 10 14.98 10.97 35.00
CA ALA A 10 15.09 10.03 33.89
C ALA A 10 13.76 9.33 33.55
N VAL A 11 12.95 8.98 34.56
CA VAL A 11 11.62 8.38 34.36
C VAL A 11 10.64 9.38 33.75
N THR A 12 10.64 10.62 34.22
CA THR A 12 9.78 11.68 33.66
C THR A 12 10.20 12.08 32.26
N LEU A 13 11.50 12.17 31.97
CA LEU A 13 12.01 12.39 30.62
C LEU A 13 11.57 11.27 29.68
N ASN A 14 11.70 10.00 30.07
CA ASN A 14 11.25 8.88 29.23
C ASN A 14 9.74 8.93 28.97
N ALA A 15 8.92 9.23 29.98
CA ALA A 15 7.47 9.37 29.82
C ALA A 15 7.11 10.53 28.88
N VAL A 16 7.82 11.67 28.99
CA VAL A 16 7.64 12.83 28.12
C VAL A 16 8.13 12.56 26.70
N SER A 17 9.25 11.85 26.51
CA SER A 17 9.76 11.45 25.20
C SER A 17 8.81 10.48 24.49
N LEU A 18 8.25 9.51 25.22
CA LEU A 18 7.21 8.62 24.71
C LEU A 18 5.95 9.40 24.30
N GLY A 19 5.50 10.35 25.12
CA GLY A 19 4.37 11.24 24.78
C GLY A 19 4.65 12.16 23.59
N ALA A 20 5.85 12.72 23.49
CA ALA A 20 6.28 13.61 22.41
C ALA A 20 6.45 12.86 21.08
N LEU A 21 6.96 11.62 21.09
CA LEU A 21 7.00 10.76 19.90
C LEU A 21 5.60 10.38 19.43
N PHE A 22 4.67 10.16 20.38
CA PHE A 22 3.26 9.93 20.06
C PHE A 22 2.60 11.16 19.42
N HIS A 23 2.98 12.37 19.87
CA HIS A 23 2.49 13.64 19.32
C HIS A 23 3.18 14.07 18.01
N LEU A 24 4.48 13.88 17.85
CA LEU A 24 5.22 14.25 16.62
C LEU A 24 4.78 13.39 15.42
N GLY A 25 4.49 12.10 15.66
CA GLY A 25 3.84 11.26 14.65
C GLY A 25 2.42 11.71 14.28
N ALA A 26 1.79 12.56 15.09
CA ALA A 26 0.48 13.16 14.82
C ALA A 26 0.59 14.57 14.18
N THR A 27 1.56 15.41 14.56
CA THR A 27 1.64 16.82 14.13
C THR A 27 2.32 17.02 12.76
N GLU A 28 3.24 16.13 12.36
CA GLU A 28 3.86 16.18 11.03
C GLU A 28 2.83 15.94 9.90
N ARG A 29 1.68 15.34 10.24
CA ARG A 29 0.53 15.21 9.34
C ARG A 29 -0.27 16.49 9.15
N ASP A 30 -0.30 17.42 10.09
CA ASP A 30 -1.27 18.54 10.06
C ASP A 30 -0.73 19.80 9.35
N GLY A 31 0.58 20.06 9.42
CA GLY A 31 1.20 21.23 8.77
C GLY A 31 1.15 21.16 7.24
N GLY A 32 1.46 20.00 6.68
CA GLY A 32 1.38 19.76 5.24
C GLY A 32 -0.05 19.85 4.69
N VAL A 33 -1.04 19.40 5.46
CA VAL A 33 -2.45 19.40 5.05
C VAL A 33 -2.99 20.82 4.87
N ARG A 34 -2.63 21.77 5.75
CA ARG A 34 -3.09 23.17 5.63
C ARG A 34 -2.48 23.90 4.43
N ALA A 35 -1.17 23.74 4.22
CA ALA A 35 -0.48 24.33 3.07
C ALA A 35 -1.02 23.77 1.75
N ARG A 36 -1.22 22.45 1.70
CA ARG A 36 -1.82 21.75 0.55
C ARG A 36 -3.24 22.21 0.25
N ARG A 37 -4.06 22.38 1.29
CA ARG A 37 -5.44 22.87 1.15
C ARG A 37 -5.49 24.28 0.56
N ARG A 38 -4.61 25.20 1.00
CA ARG A 38 -4.52 26.56 0.44
C ARG A 38 -4.05 26.55 -1.02
N ALA A 39 -3.04 25.74 -1.34
CA ALA A 39 -2.55 25.60 -2.71
C ALA A 39 -3.65 25.04 -3.64
N ARG A 40 -4.39 24.04 -3.18
CA ARG A 40 -5.55 23.50 -3.89
C ARG A 40 -6.62 24.55 -4.17
N THR A 41 -7.00 25.37 -3.20
CA THR A 41 -8.00 26.44 -3.40
C THR A 41 -7.57 27.42 -4.48
N ARG A 42 -6.30 27.87 -4.49
CA ARG A 42 -5.76 28.77 -5.52
C ARG A 42 -5.78 28.14 -6.91
N GLN A 43 -5.45 26.84 -7.01
CA GLN A 43 -5.52 26.11 -8.28
C GLN A 43 -6.96 25.97 -8.79
N LEU A 44 -7.93 25.77 -7.91
CA LEU A 44 -9.35 25.74 -8.31
C LEU A 44 -9.85 27.11 -8.78
N GLU A 45 -9.42 28.19 -8.12
CA GLU A 45 -9.72 29.56 -8.56
C GLU A 45 -9.11 29.88 -9.93
N SER A 46 -7.86 29.47 -10.19
CA SER A 46 -7.22 29.66 -11.51
C SER A 46 -7.87 28.82 -12.61
N LEU A 47 -8.47 27.66 -12.28
CA LEU A 47 -9.20 26.86 -13.26
C LEU A 47 -10.41 27.64 -13.81
N GLY A 48 -11.09 28.41 -12.96
CA GLY A 48 -12.22 29.25 -13.35
C GLY A 48 -11.86 30.35 -14.34
N SER A 49 -10.67 30.95 -14.21
CA SER A 49 -10.21 31.99 -15.15
C SER A 49 -9.75 31.40 -16.50
N VAL A 50 -9.12 30.21 -16.49
CA VAL A 50 -8.72 29.51 -17.72
C VAL A 50 -9.95 29.13 -18.56
N HIS A 51 -11.06 28.74 -17.93
CA HIS A 51 -12.32 28.48 -18.63
C HIS A 51 -12.83 29.72 -19.38
N GLY A 52 -12.83 30.89 -18.74
CA GLY A 52 -13.28 32.14 -19.37
C GLY A 52 -12.43 32.60 -20.55
N GLN A 53 -11.17 32.14 -20.62
CA GLN A 53 -10.23 32.49 -21.70
C GLN A 53 -10.24 31.48 -22.85
N ALA A 54 -10.79 30.29 -22.66
CA ALA A 54 -10.84 29.25 -23.68
C ALA A 54 -11.95 29.53 -24.72
N GLN A 55 -11.60 30.28 -25.77
CA GLN A 55 -12.52 30.59 -26.88
C GLN A 55 -12.63 29.48 -27.96
N GLY A 56 -11.86 28.39 -27.83
CA GLY A 56 -11.80 27.30 -28.83
C GLY A 56 -12.70 26.10 -28.53
N SER A 57 -12.70 25.13 -29.44
CA SER A 57 -13.33 23.80 -29.23
C SER A 57 -12.46 22.86 -28.39
N VAL A 58 -11.19 23.21 -28.16
CA VAL A 58 -10.19 22.46 -27.42
C VAL A 58 -9.60 23.32 -26.31
N LEU A 59 -9.50 22.76 -25.11
CA LEU A 59 -8.89 23.36 -23.92
C LEU A 59 -7.69 22.50 -23.50
N GLU A 60 -6.52 23.11 -23.33
CA GLU A 60 -5.32 22.43 -22.83
C GLU A 60 -4.96 22.94 -21.44
N LEU A 61 -4.67 22.02 -20.52
CA LEU A 61 -4.31 22.32 -19.13
C LEU A 61 -2.98 21.67 -18.78
N ASP A 62 -2.03 22.45 -18.28
CA ASP A 62 -0.76 21.94 -17.77
C ASP A 62 -0.97 21.22 -16.41
N ARG A 63 -0.84 19.90 -16.39
CA ARG A 63 -1.00 19.04 -15.21
C ARG A 63 -0.09 19.45 -14.06
N VAL A 64 1.12 19.96 -14.36
CA VAL A 64 2.10 20.37 -13.35
C VAL A 64 1.60 21.60 -12.58
N ALA A 65 0.95 22.53 -13.27
CA ALA A 65 0.33 23.71 -12.66
C ALA A 65 -0.82 23.37 -11.70
N TYR A 66 -1.46 22.20 -11.88
CA TYR A 66 -2.59 21.73 -11.07
C TYR A 66 -2.26 20.50 -10.19
N ARG A 67 -1.00 20.33 -9.76
CA ARG A 67 -0.54 19.14 -9.02
C ARG A 67 -1.31 18.81 -7.73
N GLU A 68 -1.92 19.80 -7.09
CA GLU A 68 -2.65 19.61 -5.83
C GLU A 68 -4.13 19.25 -6.05
N VAL A 69 -4.63 19.40 -7.28
CA VAL A 69 -5.94 18.93 -7.70
C VAL A 69 -5.78 17.56 -8.36
N PRO A 70 -6.46 16.52 -7.85
CA PRO A 70 -6.48 15.21 -8.50
C PRO A 70 -7.04 15.29 -9.93
N ARG A 71 -6.53 14.44 -10.84
CA ARG A 71 -6.95 14.43 -12.25
C ARG A 71 -8.47 14.26 -12.41
N TYR A 72 -9.07 13.32 -11.67
CA TYR A 72 -10.51 13.06 -11.74
C TYR A 72 -11.34 14.30 -11.37
N GLU A 73 -10.88 15.11 -10.42
CA GLU A 73 -11.58 16.32 -9.99
C GLU A 73 -11.52 17.39 -11.08
N LEU A 74 -10.39 17.53 -11.78
CA LEU A 74 -10.28 18.41 -12.95
C LEU A 74 -11.24 17.98 -14.06
N ILE A 75 -11.29 16.68 -14.37
CA ILE A 75 -12.18 16.12 -15.39
C ILE A 75 -13.64 16.38 -15.01
N GLU A 76 -14.01 16.18 -13.75
CA GLU A 76 -15.38 16.39 -13.29
C GLU A 76 -15.79 17.87 -13.33
N LEU A 77 -14.94 18.77 -12.84
CA LEU A 77 -15.21 20.21 -12.82
C LEU A 77 -15.38 20.77 -14.24
N LEU A 78 -14.51 20.37 -15.16
CA LEU A 78 -14.59 20.76 -16.56
C LEU A 78 -15.77 20.07 -17.26
N GLY A 79 -16.05 18.82 -16.90
CA GLY A 79 -17.24 18.05 -17.31
C GLY A 79 -18.54 18.79 -17.05
N ARG A 80 -18.71 19.32 -15.83
CA ARG A 80 -19.88 20.13 -15.44
C ARG A 80 -20.03 21.41 -16.28
N GLN A 81 -18.94 21.90 -16.88
CA GLN A 81 -18.90 23.07 -17.75
C GLN A 81 -18.99 22.71 -19.25
N GLY A 82 -19.30 21.45 -19.57
CA GLY A 82 -19.45 20.97 -20.94
C GLY A 82 -18.13 20.65 -21.65
N TRP A 83 -17.04 20.46 -20.90
CA TRP A 83 -15.74 20.03 -21.43
C TRP A 83 -15.48 18.56 -21.11
N ARG A 84 -15.06 17.80 -22.10
CA ARG A 84 -14.76 16.38 -21.99
C ARG A 84 -13.27 16.14 -22.17
N TYR A 85 -12.70 15.33 -21.30
CA TYR A 85 -11.31 14.90 -21.44
C TYR A 85 -11.13 14.04 -22.70
N VAL A 86 -10.11 14.34 -23.49
CA VAL A 86 -9.78 13.63 -24.74
C VAL A 86 -8.59 12.73 -24.52
N ASP A 87 -7.45 13.32 -24.18
CA ASP A 87 -6.16 12.65 -24.03
C ASP A 87 -5.20 13.49 -23.18
N GLU A 88 -4.03 12.92 -22.94
CA GLU A 88 -2.89 13.61 -22.34
C GLU A 88 -1.72 13.59 -23.30
N HIS A 89 -1.04 14.72 -23.41
CA HIS A 89 0.19 14.87 -24.17
C HIS A 89 1.34 15.11 -23.21
N LEU A 90 2.31 14.20 -23.23
CA LEU A 90 3.52 14.29 -22.42
C LEU A 90 4.68 14.71 -23.32
N ASP A 91 5.03 16.00 -23.26
CA ASP A 91 6.24 16.55 -23.86
C ASP A 91 7.41 16.51 -22.88
N ALA A 92 8.63 16.71 -23.38
CA ALA A 92 9.86 16.69 -22.58
C ALA A 92 9.82 17.58 -21.31
N ASN A 93 9.04 18.66 -21.31
CA ASN A 93 8.94 19.61 -20.20
C ASN A 93 7.49 19.95 -19.78
N VAL A 94 6.46 19.40 -20.43
CA VAL A 94 5.07 19.79 -20.16
C VAL A 94 4.16 18.57 -20.24
N TRP A 95 3.37 18.34 -19.19
CA TRP A 95 2.30 17.34 -19.20
C TRP A 95 0.98 18.05 -19.39
N ARG A 96 0.38 17.99 -20.58
CA ARG A 96 -0.89 18.66 -20.89
C ARG A 96 -2.05 17.68 -20.90
N LEU A 97 -3.15 18.06 -20.26
CA LEU A 97 -4.45 17.42 -20.38
C LEU A 97 -5.27 18.17 -21.43
N ARG A 98 -5.79 17.47 -22.44
CA ARG A 98 -6.62 18.10 -23.48
C ARG A 98 -8.10 17.76 -23.26
N PHE A 99 -8.93 18.77 -23.43
CA PHE A 99 -10.38 18.67 -23.31
C PHE A 99 -11.05 19.20 -24.58
N ARG A 100 -12.18 18.64 -24.96
CA ARG A 100 -13.02 19.11 -26.08
C ARG A 100 -14.42 19.43 -25.58
N ARG A 101 -15.10 20.39 -26.19
CA ARG A 101 -16.50 20.69 -25.86
C ARG A 101 -17.41 19.49 -26.20
N ALA A 102 -18.22 19.02 -25.25
CA ALA A 102 -19.13 17.90 -25.40
C ALA A 102 -20.35 18.27 -26.25
N GLY A 103 -20.69 17.45 -27.24
CA GLY A 103 -21.86 17.63 -28.11
C GLY A 103 -23.08 16.80 -27.68
N PRO A 104 -24.29 17.09 -28.21
CA PRO A 104 -25.54 16.43 -27.81
C PRO A 104 -25.59 14.92 -28.11
N ALA A 105 -24.90 14.44 -29.15
CA ALA A 105 -24.82 13.02 -29.48
C ALA A 105 -24.09 12.18 -28.41
N GLU A 106 -23.21 12.80 -27.62
CA GLU A 106 -22.44 12.09 -26.59
C GLU A 106 -23.25 11.83 -25.31
N ALA A 107 -24.36 12.55 -25.08
CA ALA A 107 -25.27 12.30 -23.96
C ALA A 107 -25.92 10.90 -24.05
N ALA A 108 -26.19 10.41 -25.26
CA ALA A 108 -26.69 9.05 -25.48
C ALA A 108 -25.66 7.99 -25.09
N VAL A 109 -24.37 8.23 -25.36
CA VAL A 109 -23.25 7.35 -24.99
C VAL A 109 -23.07 7.27 -23.46
N ALA A 110 -23.41 8.34 -22.73
CA ALA A 110 -23.35 8.35 -21.27
C ALA A 110 -24.46 7.49 -20.61
N VAL A 111 -25.62 7.35 -21.25
CA VAL A 111 -26.70 6.45 -20.77
C VAL A 111 -26.27 4.98 -20.92
N ASP A 112 -25.59 4.66 -22.03
CA ASP A 112 -25.03 3.34 -22.27
C ASP A 112 -23.93 2.97 -21.25
N ALA A 113 -23.04 3.92 -20.93
CA ALA A 113 -22.00 3.71 -19.91
C ALA A 113 -22.54 3.38 -18.50
N ARG A 114 -23.64 4.04 -18.08
CA ARG A 114 -24.28 3.73 -16.78
C ARG A 114 -24.89 2.34 -16.73
N THR A 115 -25.49 1.89 -17.83
CA THR A 115 -26.10 0.57 -17.93
C THR A 115 -25.02 -0.50 -17.87
N ARG A 116 -23.97 -0.35 -18.68
CA ARG A 116 -22.80 -1.27 -18.67
C ARG A 116 -22.14 -1.36 -17.30
N LEU A 117 -21.99 -0.24 -16.58
CA LEU A 117 -21.42 -0.24 -15.22
C LEU A 117 -22.25 -1.09 -14.25
N ARG A 118 -23.58 -0.97 -14.29
CA ARG A 118 -24.47 -1.77 -13.42
C ARG A 118 -24.37 -3.25 -13.76
N ASP A 119 -24.34 -3.58 -15.05
CA ASP A 119 -24.24 -4.95 -15.52
C ASP A 119 -22.88 -5.57 -15.13
N GLU A 120 -21.77 -4.82 -15.28
CA GLU A 120 -20.45 -5.26 -14.82
C GLU A 120 -20.43 -5.49 -13.31
N LEU A 121 -20.94 -4.56 -12.50
CA LEU A 121 -20.96 -4.69 -11.04
C LEU A 121 -21.85 -5.84 -10.55
N ALA A 122 -22.91 -6.17 -11.28
CA ALA A 122 -23.78 -7.32 -10.99
C ALA A 122 -23.11 -8.66 -11.36
N ALA A 123 -22.31 -8.68 -12.44
CA ALA A 123 -21.57 -9.86 -12.89
C ALA A 123 -20.20 -10.02 -12.21
N ALA A 124 -19.69 -8.96 -11.58
CA ALA A 124 -18.36 -8.91 -10.98
C ALA A 124 -18.19 -10.00 -9.92
N ARG A 125 -17.07 -10.71 -9.99
CA ARG A 125 -16.65 -11.68 -8.98
C ARG A 125 -15.40 -11.16 -8.31
N PRO A 126 -15.31 -11.19 -6.97
CA PRO A 126 -14.08 -10.81 -6.30
C PRO A 126 -12.96 -11.73 -6.80
N GLY A 127 -11.84 -11.15 -7.19
CA GLY A 127 -10.66 -11.91 -7.56
C GLY A 127 -9.97 -12.49 -6.33
N VAL A 128 -8.80 -13.09 -6.56
CA VAL A 128 -8.05 -13.82 -5.55
C VAL A 128 -7.83 -13.03 -4.27
N ASN A 129 -7.62 -11.74 -4.34
CA ASN A 129 -7.39 -10.88 -3.17
C ASN A 129 -8.66 -10.47 -2.40
N GLY A 130 -9.82 -11.05 -2.73
CA GLY A 130 -11.12 -10.64 -2.20
C GLY A 130 -11.57 -9.27 -2.73
N THR A 131 -10.94 -8.77 -3.79
CA THR A 131 -11.24 -7.47 -4.40
C THR A 131 -11.48 -7.62 -5.89
N TYR A 132 -12.23 -6.69 -6.45
CA TYR A 132 -12.44 -6.53 -7.88
C TYR A 132 -11.83 -5.20 -8.33
N TRP A 133 -11.17 -5.20 -9.48
CA TRP A 133 -10.62 -4.00 -10.07
C TRP A 133 -11.59 -3.46 -11.10
N LEU A 134 -12.23 -2.34 -10.78
CA LEU A 134 -13.10 -1.62 -11.71
C LEU A 134 -12.26 -0.61 -12.49
N ASP A 135 -12.15 -0.76 -13.81
CA ASP A 135 -11.47 0.22 -14.66
C ASP A 135 -12.38 1.44 -14.85
N VAL A 136 -12.06 2.55 -14.19
CA VAL A 136 -12.88 3.75 -14.19
C VAL A 136 -12.77 4.50 -15.52
N ASN A 137 -11.74 4.23 -16.34
CA ASN A 137 -11.59 4.85 -17.65
C ASN A 137 -12.69 4.42 -18.62
N ASP A 138 -13.16 3.16 -18.53
CA ASP A 138 -14.27 2.66 -19.36
C ASP A 138 -15.59 3.40 -19.06
N TYR A 139 -15.64 4.05 -17.90
CA TYR A 139 -16.77 4.81 -17.38
C TYR A 139 -16.49 6.31 -17.25
N ILE A 140 -15.56 6.86 -18.05
CA ILE A 140 -15.15 8.27 -17.96
C ILE A 140 -16.30 9.29 -18.10
N ASN A 141 -17.41 8.88 -18.71
CA ASN A 141 -18.62 9.71 -18.87
C ASN A 141 -19.57 9.66 -17.67
N VAL A 142 -19.26 8.86 -16.65
CA VAL A 142 -20.02 8.73 -15.41
C VAL A 142 -19.21 9.42 -14.29
N PRO A 143 -19.77 10.42 -13.59
CA PRO A 143 -19.08 11.08 -12.48
C PRO A 143 -18.62 10.09 -11.42
N THR A 144 -17.43 10.29 -10.84
CA THR A 144 -16.86 9.37 -9.84
C THR A 144 -17.78 9.18 -8.63
N GLU A 145 -18.48 10.23 -8.20
CA GLU A 145 -19.49 10.16 -7.13
C GLU A 145 -20.65 9.22 -7.49
N GLU A 146 -21.09 9.27 -8.76
CA GLU A 146 -22.15 8.40 -9.28
C GLU A 146 -21.66 6.94 -9.39
N ILE A 147 -20.41 6.72 -9.83
CA ILE A 147 -19.78 5.38 -9.83
C ILE A 147 -19.75 4.82 -8.40
N GLY A 148 -19.34 5.62 -7.41
CA GLY A 148 -19.33 5.22 -6.01
C GLY A 148 -20.71 4.83 -5.49
N ALA A 149 -21.76 5.56 -5.90
CA ALA A 149 -23.14 5.22 -5.57
C ALA A 149 -23.57 3.88 -6.18
N TYR A 150 -23.24 3.60 -7.45
CA TYR A 150 -23.53 2.30 -8.08
C TYR A 150 -22.76 1.15 -7.41
N VAL A 151 -21.48 1.34 -7.09
CA VAL A 151 -20.66 0.36 -6.36
C VAL A 151 -21.33 0.01 -5.02
N HIS A 152 -21.73 1.02 -4.24
CA HIS A 152 -22.42 0.80 -2.97
C HIS A 152 -23.79 0.15 -3.13
N ALA A 153 -24.59 0.57 -4.12
CA ALA A 153 -25.90 -0.02 -4.39
C ALA A 153 -25.81 -1.49 -4.80
N ALA A 154 -24.74 -1.88 -5.49
CA ALA A 154 -24.46 -3.27 -5.86
C ALA A 154 -23.86 -4.12 -4.72
N GLY A 155 -23.77 -3.59 -3.49
CA GLY A 155 -23.26 -4.33 -2.33
C GLY A 155 -21.74 -4.36 -2.20
N TRP A 156 -21.03 -3.51 -2.94
CA TRP A 156 -19.58 -3.39 -2.90
C TRP A 156 -19.14 -2.21 -2.00
N GLN A 157 -17.89 -2.27 -1.54
CA GLN A 157 -17.21 -1.24 -0.76
C GLN A 157 -15.90 -0.85 -1.43
N VAL A 158 -15.67 0.46 -1.57
CA VAL A 158 -14.42 1.00 -2.12
C VAL A 158 -13.29 0.83 -1.09
N CYS A 159 -12.24 0.11 -1.48
CA CYS A 159 -11.08 -0.19 -0.63
C CYS A 159 -9.91 0.76 -0.84
N GLY A 160 -9.84 1.32 -2.05
CA GLY A 160 -8.79 2.19 -2.50
C GLY A 160 -9.06 2.63 -3.94
N THR A 161 -8.42 3.71 -4.31
CA THR A 161 -8.40 4.21 -5.67
C THR A 161 -6.96 4.23 -6.13
N ALA A 162 -6.73 3.78 -7.35
CA ALA A 162 -5.42 3.77 -7.98
C ALA A 162 -5.43 4.76 -9.15
N PHE A 163 -5.63 6.04 -8.81
CA PHE A 163 -5.66 7.13 -9.78
C PHE A 163 -4.27 7.51 -10.31
N ASP A 164 -3.22 6.95 -9.73
CA ASP A 164 -1.82 7.15 -10.16
C ASP A 164 -1.35 6.05 -11.13
N SER A 165 -2.20 5.06 -11.43
CA SER A 165 -1.94 4.03 -12.44
C SER A 165 -2.38 4.51 -13.82
N PRO A 166 -1.69 4.16 -14.91
CA PRO A 166 -2.13 4.48 -16.27
C PRO A 166 -3.56 3.98 -16.58
N ARG A 167 -4.00 2.92 -15.89
CA ARG A 167 -5.41 2.54 -15.80
C ARG A 167 -5.98 3.09 -14.49
N ASN A 168 -6.74 4.18 -14.56
CA ASN A 168 -7.44 4.69 -13.38
C ASN A 168 -8.41 3.61 -12.92
N GLY A 169 -8.13 3.01 -11.76
CA GLY A 169 -8.97 1.93 -11.25
C GLY A 169 -9.50 2.21 -9.85
N MET A 170 -10.68 1.66 -9.58
CA MET A 170 -11.25 1.59 -8.24
C MET A 170 -11.14 0.14 -7.76
N ILE A 171 -10.46 -0.07 -6.63
CA ILE A 171 -10.41 -1.39 -5.99
C ILE A 171 -11.62 -1.48 -5.09
N ILE A 172 -12.54 -2.38 -5.42
CA ILE A 172 -13.78 -2.61 -4.67
C ILE A 172 -13.77 -4.01 -4.06
N LYS A 173 -14.53 -4.23 -2.99
CA LYS A 173 -14.71 -5.55 -2.36
C LYS A 173 -16.17 -5.78 -1.98
N PRO A 174 -16.66 -7.02 -1.87
CA PRO A 174 -18.00 -7.26 -1.35
C PRO A 174 -18.10 -6.77 0.10
N ALA A 175 -19.24 -6.20 0.49
CA ALA A 175 -19.48 -5.79 1.86
C ALA A 175 -19.29 -6.98 2.84
N GLY A 176 -18.55 -6.75 3.93
CA GLY A 176 -18.26 -7.79 4.93
C GLY A 176 -17.02 -8.65 4.65
N VAL A 177 -16.39 -8.54 3.48
CA VAL A 177 -15.14 -9.24 3.17
C VAL A 177 -13.93 -8.39 3.59
N ALA A 178 -12.85 -9.00 4.08
CA ALA A 178 -11.60 -8.29 4.37
C ALA A 178 -10.75 -8.21 3.09
N ALA A 179 -10.47 -7.00 2.59
CA ALA A 179 -9.59 -6.81 1.44
C ALA A 179 -8.11 -6.87 1.86
N VAL A 180 -7.30 -7.52 1.03
CA VAL A 180 -5.84 -7.53 1.14
C VAL A 180 -5.28 -6.52 0.12
N ARG A 181 -4.58 -5.46 0.54
CA ARG A 181 -4.11 -4.43 -0.41
C ARG A 181 -2.88 -4.92 -1.18
N PRO A 182 -2.66 -4.48 -2.43
CA PRO A 182 -1.44 -4.80 -3.18
C PRO A 182 -0.16 -4.25 -2.53
N SER A 183 -0.23 -3.06 -1.91
CA SER A 183 0.88 -2.43 -1.16
C SER A 183 1.21 -3.14 0.16
N ASP A 184 0.38 -4.10 0.55
CA ASP A 184 0.61 -4.97 1.68
C ASP A 184 1.62 -6.10 1.30
N GLY A 185 2.60 -5.80 0.46
CA GLY A 185 3.71 -6.67 0.07
C GLY A 185 3.34 -7.89 -0.78
N ALA A 186 4.18 -8.20 -1.76
CA ALA A 186 4.33 -9.59 -2.18
C ALA A 186 4.88 -10.39 -0.99
N PHE A 187 4.78 -11.73 -1.02
CA PHE A 187 5.58 -12.59 -0.16
C PHE A 187 7.06 -12.41 -0.52
N VAL A 188 7.66 -11.27 -0.15
CA VAL A 188 9.07 -11.03 -0.36
C VAL A 188 9.77 -11.84 0.72
N ASP A 189 10.45 -12.90 0.29
CA ASP A 189 11.36 -13.63 1.15
C ASP A 189 12.30 -12.64 1.83
N ALA A 190 12.41 -12.72 3.16
CA ALA A 190 13.24 -11.82 3.96
C ALA A 190 14.76 -11.98 3.69
N HIS A 191 15.15 -12.65 2.60
CA HIS A 191 16.51 -12.99 2.22
C HIS A 191 16.75 -12.59 0.76
N GLY A 192 17.20 -11.35 0.55
CA GLY A 192 17.84 -10.93 -0.71
C GLY A 192 17.28 -9.66 -1.34
N PRO A 193 18.03 -8.54 -1.34
CA PRO A 193 17.77 -7.45 -2.27
C PRO A 193 18.24 -7.88 -3.66
N GLY A 194 17.35 -8.34 -4.54
CA GLY A 194 17.76 -8.61 -5.93
C GLY A 194 16.81 -9.38 -6.84
N SER A 195 15.82 -10.13 -6.34
CA SER A 195 14.90 -10.86 -7.22
C SER A 195 13.55 -10.15 -7.33
N GLY A 196 13.41 -9.33 -8.37
CA GLY A 196 12.17 -8.62 -8.75
C GLY A 196 11.05 -9.53 -9.26
N SER A 197 11.02 -10.80 -8.89
CA SER A 197 9.90 -11.70 -9.20
C SER A 197 8.81 -11.54 -8.14
N THR A 198 7.90 -10.60 -8.40
CA THR A 198 6.70 -10.39 -7.60
C THR A 198 5.86 -11.67 -7.57
N LEU A 199 5.79 -12.30 -6.40
CA LEU A 199 4.91 -13.45 -6.09
C LEU A 199 3.40 -13.19 -6.33
N ALA A 200 3.03 -12.00 -6.77
CA ALA A 200 1.67 -11.52 -6.97
C ALA A 200 1.64 -10.33 -7.97
N GLY A 201 2.47 -10.38 -9.01
CA GLY A 201 2.32 -9.47 -10.15
C GLY A 201 1.12 -9.90 -11.00
N SER A 202 0.16 -8.98 -11.15
CA SER A 202 -1.17 -9.11 -11.78
C SER A 202 -2.13 -10.11 -11.15
N GLY A 203 -3.39 -9.69 -11.00
CA GLY A 203 -4.49 -10.47 -10.42
C GLY A 203 -4.94 -11.65 -11.29
N ASP A 204 -4.03 -12.45 -11.82
CA ASP A 204 -4.36 -13.65 -12.56
C ASP A 204 -4.74 -14.75 -11.56
N ALA A 205 -6.04 -14.88 -11.32
CA ALA A 205 -6.65 -16.11 -10.79
C ALA A 205 -6.20 -17.36 -11.56
N GLY A 206 -5.71 -17.19 -12.81
CA GLY A 206 -5.10 -18.23 -13.62
C GLY A 206 -3.80 -18.82 -13.04
N GLY A 207 -3.04 -18.11 -12.21
CA GLY A 207 -1.74 -18.62 -11.74
C GLY A 207 -1.83 -19.88 -10.86
N PHE A 208 -2.88 -20.01 -10.03
CA PHE A 208 -3.05 -21.19 -9.17
C PHE A 208 -3.77 -22.35 -9.86
N GLU A 209 -4.72 -22.05 -10.74
CA GLU A 209 -5.31 -23.02 -11.67
C GLU A 209 -4.22 -23.63 -12.58
N GLU A 210 -3.33 -22.81 -13.09
CA GLU A 210 -2.17 -23.25 -13.87
C GLU A 210 -1.23 -24.13 -13.00
N LEU A 211 -0.95 -23.75 -11.76
CA LEU A 211 -0.17 -24.57 -10.85
C LEU A 211 -0.83 -25.94 -10.58
N ARG A 212 -2.16 -26.00 -10.48
CA ARG A 212 -2.91 -27.26 -10.32
C ARG A 212 -2.90 -28.13 -11.59
N SER A 213 -2.74 -27.53 -12.77
CA SER A 213 -2.63 -28.27 -14.02
C SER A 213 -1.38 -29.18 -14.05
N TYR A 214 -0.34 -28.84 -13.28
CA TYR A 214 0.85 -29.67 -13.15
C TYR A 214 0.59 -30.82 -12.15
N ARG A 215 0.47 -32.05 -12.67
CA ARG A 215 0.21 -33.27 -11.87
C ARG A 215 1.12 -33.42 -10.65
N ARG A 216 2.43 -33.19 -10.80
CA ARG A 216 3.39 -33.26 -9.68
C ARG A 216 3.09 -32.25 -8.57
N VAL A 217 2.70 -31.03 -8.94
CA VAL A 217 2.36 -29.95 -8.00
C VAL A 217 1.03 -30.29 -7.30
N ALA A 218 0.04 -30.79 -8.02
CA ALA A 218 -1.23 -31.23 -7.46
C ALA A 218 -1.06 -32.41 -6.48
N ASP A 219 -0.29 -33.44 -6.85
CA ASP A 219 0.00 -34.59 -5.98
C ASP A 219 0.70 -34.15 -4.69
N ARG A 220 1.68 -33.23 -4.81
CA ARG A 220 2.39 -32.69 -3.66
C ARG A 220 1.50 -31.80 -2.78
N ALA A 221 0.64 -30.99 -3.38
CA ALA A 221 -0.32 -30.17 -2.64
C ALA A 221 -1.29 -31.06 -1.84
N ALA A 222 -1.76 -32.17 -2.41
CA ALA A 222 -2.61 -33.14 -1.71
C ALA A 222 -1.88 -33.86 -0.56
N GLU A 223 -0.59 -34.14 -0.71
CA GLU A 223 0.25 -34.65 0.40
C GLU A 223 0.40 -33.63 1.53
N LEU A 224 0.70 -32.37 1.17
CA LEU A 224 0.80 -31.26 2.12
C LEU A 224 -0.53 -31.01 2.84
N HIS A 225 -1.66 -31.14 2.14
CA HIS A 225 -2.99 -31.05 2.73
C HIS A 225 -3.22 -32.12 3.80
N ARG A 226 -2.88 -33.38 3.51
CA ARG A 226 -2.98 -34.48 4.48
C ARG A 226 -2.08 -34.27 5.70
N ARG A 227 -0.89 -33.69 5.52
CA ARG A 227 0.08 -33.49 6.59
C ARG A 227 -0.20 -32.25 7.46
N LEU A 228 -0.61 -31.15 6.84
CA LEU A 228 -0.73 -29.85 7.50
C LEU A 228 -2.18 -29.48 7.85
N GLY A 229 -3.16 -30.23 7.33
CA GLY A 229 -4.58 -29.97 7.56
C GLY A 229 -5.13 -28.77 6.78
N PHE A 230 -4.37 -28.23 5.82
CA PHE A 230 -4.82 -27.15 4.94
C PHE A 230 -4.28 -27.35 3.53
N ASP A 231 -5.06 -26.98 2.51
CA ASP A 231 -4.59 -27.01 1.13
C ASP A 231 -3.70 -25.77 0.87
N PRO A 232 -2.42 -25.95 0.52
CA PRO A 232 -1.54 -24.85 0.16
C PRO A 232 -1.90 -24.24 -1.20
N LEU A 233 -2.74 -24.85 -2.04
CA LEU A 233 -3.24 -24.24 -3.27
C LEU A 233 -4.68 -23.70 -3.09
N ASP A 234 -5.22 -23.71 -1.88
CA ASP A 234 -6.50 -23.05 -1.60
C ASP A 234 -6.29 -21.53 -1.51
N GLU A 235 -6.98 -20.84 -2.41
CA GLU A 235 -6.99 -19.40 -2.54
C GLU A 235 -7.38 -18.71 -1.21
N THR A 236 -8.40 -19.25 -0.55
CA THR A 236 -8.92 -18.69 0.71
C THR A 236 -7.88 -18.76 1.82
N ASN A 237 -7.18 -19.89 1.91
CA ASN A 237 -6.12 -20.09 2.88
C ASN A 237 -4.91 -19.18 2.60
N LEU A 238 -4.53 -19.00 1.34
CA LEU A 238 -3.46 -18.09 0.96
C LEU A 238 -3.73 -16.65 1.40
N LEU A 239 -4.95 -16.17 1.16
CA LEU A 239 -5.37 -14.85 1.62
C LEU A 239 -5.33 -14.71 3.12
N ARG A 240 -5.79 -15.74 3.83
CA ARG A 240 -5.73 -15.76 5.30
C ARG A 240 -4.29 -15.68 5.80
N VAL A 241 -3.38 -16.46 5.22
CA VAL A 241 -1.94 -16.44 5.55
C VAL A 241 -1.31 -15.09 5.24
N ARG A 242 -1.66 -14.49 4.09
CA ARG A 242 -1.16 -13.17 3.69
C ARG A 242 -1.65 -12.07 4.63
N ALA A 243 -2.95 -12.02 4.93
CA ALA A 243 -3.53 -11.07 5.87
C ALA A 243 -2.87 -11.17 7.26
N ARG A 244 -2.61 -12.41 7.73
CA ARG A 244 -1.89 -12.64 8.99
C ARG A 244 -0.43 -12.19 8.91
N TYR A 245 0.28 -12.51 7.83
CA TYR A 245 1.66 -12.06 7.61
C TYR A 245 1.77 -10.54 7.73
N LEU A 246 0.79 -9.81 7.20
CA LEU A 246 0.79 -8.36 7.23
C LEU A 246 0.48 -7.75 8.57
N ALA A 247 -0.49 -8.34 9.28
CA ALA A 247 -0.74 -7.98 10.67
C ALA A 247 0.53 -8.17 11.51
N TRP A 248 1.27 -9.25 11.28
CA TRP A 248 2.56 -9.52 11.92
C TRP A 248 3.65 -8.51 11.52
N GLN A 249 3.82 -8.23 10.23
CA GLN A 249 4.83 -7.28 9.74
C GLN A 249 4.60 -5.88 10.30
N LYS A 250 3.34 -5.42 10.39
CA LYS A 250 2.99 -4.14 11.00
C LYS A 250 3.41 -4.07 12.47
N ARG A 251 3.12 -5.12 13.25
CA ARG A 251 3.51 -5.21 14.67
C ARG A 251 5.03 -5.20 14.84
N ILE A 252 5.74 -5.99 14.04
CA ILE A 252 7.21 -6.08 14.08
C ILE A 252 7.84 -4.73 13.68
N LYS A 253 7.35 -4.06 12.64
CA LYS A 253 7.87 -2.76 12.20
C LYS A 253 7.74 -1.69 13.28
N ILE A 254 6.61 -1.66 14.00
CA ILE A 254 6.42 -0.71 15.12
C ILE A 254 7.47 -0.95 16.21
N LEU A 255 7.68 -2.21 16.62
CA LEU A 255 8.66 -2.53 17.66
C LEU A 255 10.09 -2.30 17.22
N ALA A 256 10.43 -2.64 15.97
CA ALA A 256 11.74 -2.38 15.39
C ALA A 256 12.04 -0.87 15.34
N ASN A 257 11.07 -0.04 14.94
CA ASN A 257 11.23 1.41 14.95
C ASN A 257 11.41 1.96 16.37
N VAL A 258 10.65 1.46 17.34
CA VAL A 258 10.81 1.84 18.75
C VAL A 258 12.21 1.47 19.25
N ALA A 259 12.67 0.24 19.01
CA ALA A 259 14.00 -0.20 19.38
C ALA A 259 15.11 0.64 18.71
N ALA A 260 14.95 0.98 17.43
CA ALA A 260 15.89 1.84 16.70
C ALA A 260 15.97 3.25 17.29
N VAL A 261 14.84 3.86 17.66
CA VAL A 261 14.81 5.18 18.32
C VAL A 261 15.47 5.10 19.69
N PHE A 262 15.18 4.07 20.50
CA PHE A 262 15.85 3.89 21.78
C PHE A 262 17.36 3.71 21.62
N PHE A 263 17.80 2.90 20.66
CA PHE A 263 19.21 2.75 20.37
C PHE A 263 19.85 4.10 20.00
N LEU A 264 19.19 4.86 19.12
CA LEU A 264 19.68 6.15 18.66
C LEU A 264 19.80 7.18 19.80
N VAL A 265 18.82 7.25 20.71
CA VAL A 265 18.77 8.23 21.80
C VAL A 265 19.61 7.82 23.00
N VAL A 266 19.67 6.53 23.33
CA VAL A 266 20.26 6.05 24.59
C VAL A 266 21.68 5.56 24.42
N VAL A 267 21.96 4.86 23.32
CA VAL A 267 23.24 4.16 23.13
C VAL A 267 24.22 5.03 22.35
N THR A 268 23.75 5.79 21.36
CA THR A 268 24.65 6.60 20.52
C THR A 268 25.36 7.72 21.29
N PRO A 269 24.71 8.51 22.17
CA PRO A 269 25.39 9.59 22.89
C PRO A 269 26.55 9.15 23.79
N PRO A 270 26.42 8.14 24.69
CA PRO A 270 27.54 7.67 25.50
C PRO A 270 28.61 7.00 24.65
N LEU A 271 28.25 6.30 23.56
CA LEU A 271 29.22 5.71 22.64
C LEU A 271 30.05 6.79 21.93
N ALA A 272 29.38 7.84 21.44
CA ALA A 272 30.05 9.00 20.86
C ALA A 272 30.96 9.68 21.89
N TRP A 273 30.47 9.89 23.11
CA TRP A 273 31.24 10.53 24.17
C TRP A 273 32.50 9.73 24.54
N LEU A 274 32.38 8.39 24.60
CA LEU A 274 33.50 7.48 24.82
C LEU A 274 34.50 7.49 23.67
N LEU A 275 34.03 7.57 22.41
CA LEU A 275 34.89 7.70 21.23
C LEU A 275 35.63 9.04 21.16
N TYR A 276 35.05 10.12 21.69
CA TYR A 276 35.69 11.44 21.76
C TYR A 276 36.65 11.61 22.97
N GLY A 277 36.92 10.55 23.75
CA GLY A 277 38.00 10.50 24.73
C GLY A 277 37.83 11.41 25.96
N HIS A 278 36.61 11.85 26.27
CA HIS A 278 36.33 12.67 27.45
C HIS A 278 36.07 11.77 28.67
N PHE A 279 37.14 11.40 29.36
CA PHE A 279 37.08 10.60 30.60
C PHE A 279 37.09 11.50 31.83
N ASP A 280 35.93 12.08 32.16
CA ASP A 280 35.71 12.82 33.43
C ASP A 280 34.92 11.96 34.44
N GLU A 281 34.89 12.35 35.73
CA GLU A 281 34.07 11.70 36.78
C GLU A 281 32.57 11.56 36.41
N SER A 282 32.09 12.36 35.46
CA SER A 282 30.73 12.32 34.90
C SER A 282 30.43 11.04 34.09
N LEU A 283 31.45 10.28 33.69
CA LEU A 283 31.33 9.03 32.93
C LEU A 283 30.50 7.99 33.68
N HIS A 284 30.66 7.89 35.00
CA HIS A 284 29.90 6.95 35.84
C HIS A 284 28.40 7.28 35.85
N ILE A 285 28.04 8.57 35.78
CA ILE A 285 26.64 9.02 35.71
C ILE A 285 26.07 8.71 34.34
N ALA A 286 26.83 8.93 33.26
CA ALA A 286 26.42 8.58 31.90
C ALA A 286 26.17 7.06 31.78
N PHE A 287 27.07 6.22 32.31
CA PHE A 287 26.88 4.77 32.33
C PHE A 287 25.67 4.33 33.17
N ALA A 288 25.42 4.97 34.31
CA ALA A 288 24.25 4.67 35.14
C ALA A 288 22.93 4.99 34.41
N VAL A 289 22.85 6.16 33.75
CA VAL A 289 21.67 6.58 32.97
C VAL A 289 21.49 5.67 31.75
N SER A 290 22.57 5.34 31.02
CA SER A 290 22.52 4.42 29.89
C SER A 290 22.14 3.00 30.31
N GLY A 291 22.57 2.53 31.48
CA GLY A 291 22.19 1.24 32.03
C GLY A 291 20.68 1.13 32.29
N VAL A 292 20.08 2.15 32.91
CA VAL A 292 18.62 2.20 33.15
C VAL A 292 17.85 2.21 31.83
N ALA A 293 18.33 2.95 30.83
CA ALA A 293 17.68 3.08 29.54
C ALA A 293 18.00 1.91 28.57
N ALA A 294 19.01 1.08 28.85
CA ALA A 294 19.28 -0.17 28.12
C ALA A 294 18.23 -1.25 28.41
N VAL A 295 17.62 -1.25 29.60
CA VAL A 295 16.57 -2.21 30.00
C VAL A 295 15.34 -2.17 29.06
N PRO A 296 14.70 -1.02 28.76
CA PRO A 296 13.60 -0.96 27.81
C PRO A 296 14.03 -1.32 26.38
N CYS A 297 15.26 -1.01 25.98
CA CYS A 297 15.80 -1.39 24.68
C CYS A 297 15.93 -2.92 24.54
N LEU A 298 16.57 -3.57 25.52
CA LEU A 298 16.73 -5.04 25.56
C LEU A 298 15.38 -5.76 25.62
N THR A 299 14.45 -5.29 26.46
CA THR A 299 13.11 -5.88 26.53
C THR A 299 12.34 -5.73 25.22
N SER A 300 12.44 -4.58 24.53
CA SER A 300 11.85 -4.39 23.19
C SER A 300 12.45 -5.34 22.15
N LEU A 301 13.77 -5.53 22.15
CA LEU A 301 14.46 -6.46 21.26
C LEU A 301 14.05 -7.92 21.53
N ILE A 302 14.01 -8.33 22.80
CA ILE A 302 13.55 -9.67 23.20
C ILE A 302 12.12 -9.91 22.73
N TRP A 303 11.22 -8.94 22.93
CA TRP A 303 9.84 -9.02 22.44
C TRP A 303 9.77 -9.11 20.92
N CYS A 304 10.58 -8.35 20.20
CA CYS A 304 10.67 -8.42 18.74
C CYS A 304 11.07 -9.84 18.29
N LEU A 305 12.10 -10.44 18.92
CA LEU A 305 12.54 -11.80 18.63
C LEU A 305 11.46 -12.84 18.94
N ILE A 306 10.75 -12.71 20.07
CA ILE A 306 9.63 -13.60 20.43
C ILE A 306 8.52 -13.50 19.39
N LEU A 307 8.19 -12.30 18.91
CA LEU A 307 7.16 -12.11 17.89
C LEU A 307 7.59 -12.64 16.52
N VAL A 308 8.86 -12.49 16.14
CA VAL A 308 9.41 -13.10 14.92
C VAL A 308 9.34 -14.62 15.01
N LYS A 309 9.68 -15.20 16.17
CA LYS A 309 9.56 -16.64 16.40
C LYS A 309 8.10 -17.10 16.29
N ARG A 310 7.17 -16.45 17.00
CA ARG A 310 5.73 -16.76 16.92
C ARG A 310 5.17 -16.66 15.50
N ARG A 311 5.56 -15.61 14.76
CA ARG A 311 5.21 -15.46 13.34
C ARG A 311 5.71 -16.64 12.52
N ASN A 312 6.97 -17.05 12.73
CA ASN A 312 7.57 -18.16 12.01
C ASN A 312 6.92 -19.51 12.40
N ASP A 313 6.53 -19.69 13.65
CA ASP A 313 5.84 -20.90 14.10
C ASP A 313 4.42 -20.98 13.49
N GLU A 314 3.71 -19.85 13.42
CA GLU A 314 2.35 -19.79 12.87
C GLU A 314 2.31 -19.86 11.34
N LEU A 315 3.14 -19.08 10.64
CA LEU A 315 3.10 -18.93 9.19
C LEU A 315 4.15 -19.80 8.47
N GLY A 316 5.18 -20.25 9.18
CA GLY A 316 6.31 -20.98 8.59
C GLY A 316 5.91 -22.26 7.87
N PRO A 317 5.01 -23.11 8.40
CA PRO A 317 4.54 -24.29 7.69
C PRO A 317 3.89 -23.94 6.34
N ALA A 318 2.99 -22.95 6.32
CA ALA A 318 2.34 -22.48 5.10
C ALA A 318 3.35 -21.89 4.12
N MET A 319 4.22 -20.99 4.57
CA MET A 319 5.25 -20.36 3.74
C MET A 319 6.21 -21.36 3.11
N ARG A 320 6.61 -22.40 3.86
CA ARG A 320 7.47 -23.48 3.33
C ARG A 320 6.73 -24.31 2.28
N ALA A 321 5.48 -24.67 2.53
CA ALA A 321 4.65 -25.38 1.56
C ALA A 321 4.49 -24.57 0.25
N TYR A 322 4.23 -23.27 0.34
CA TYR A 322 4.15 -22.39 -0.83
C TYR A 322 5.47 -22.33 -1.61
N ARG A 323 6.59 -22.14 -0.91
CA ARG A 323 7.91 -22.07 -1.54
C ARG A 323 8.28 -23.39 -2.22
N GLU A 324 7.95 -24.51 -1.59
CA GLU A 324 8.18 -25.85 -2.14
C GLU A 324 7.41 -26.06 -3.45
N LEU A 325 6.10 -25.78 -3.47
CA LEU A 325 5.27 -25.94 -4.68
C LEU A 325 5.72 -25.00 -5.80
N ARG A 326 6.13 -23.77 -5.46
CA ARG A 326 6.66 -22.81 -6.44
C ARG A 326 7.95 -23.31 -7.09
N ASN A 327 8.89 -23.82 -6.30
CA ASN A 327 10.14 -24.34 -6.82
C ASN A 327 9.88 -25.52 -7.78
N MET A 328 8.95 -26.41 -7.43
CA MET A 328 8.55 -27.51 -8.32
C MET A 328 7.97 -27.02 -9.65
N ALA A 329 7.18 -25.94 -9.63
CA ALA A 329 6.62 -25.36 -10.85
C ALA A 329 7.68 -24.65 -11.70
N SER A 330 8.61 -23.91 -11.08
CA SER A 330 9.71 -23.26 -11.81
C SER A 330 10.65 -24.26 -12.48
N ASP A 331 10.96 -25.36 -11.78
CA ASP A 331 11.79 -26.43 -12.34
C ASP A 331 11.11 -27.06 -13.56
N HIS A 332 9.79 -27.21 -13.51
CA HIS A 332 9.04 -27.76 -14.63
C HIS A 332 8.93 -26.80 -15.82
N ALA A 333 8.74 -25.50 -15.56
CA ALA A 333 8.73 -24.47 -16.61
C ALA A 333 10.10 -24.35 -17.31
N GLN A 334 11.21 -24.48 -16.56
CA GLN A 334 12.56 -24.51 -17.13
C GLN A 334 12.80 -25.75 -17.99
N LEU A 335 12.35 -26.93 -17.55
CA LEU A 335 12.44 -28.14 -18.36
C LEU A 335 11.61 -27.99 -19.65
N ALA A 336 10.39 -27.48 -19.55
CA ALA A 336 9.53 -27.27 -20.72
C ALA A 336 10.09 -26.24 -21.72
N SER A 337 10.88 -25.26 -21.27
CA SER A 337 11.54 -24.31 -22.17
C SER A 337 12.76 -24.91 -22.86
N TRP A 338 13.48 -25.82 -22.20
CA TRP A 338 14.62 -26.54 -22.79
C TRP A 338 14.18 -27.50 -23.90
N PHE A 339 12.99 -28.11 -23.78
CA PHE A 339 12.45 -29.02 -24.80
C PHE A 339 11.67 -28.33 -25.94
N ARG A 340 11.52 -27.00 -25.92
CA ARG A 340 10.90 -26.24 -27.03
C ARG A 340 11.91 -25.68 -28.04
N VAL A 341 13.19 -25.96 -27.85
CA VAL A 341 14.26 -25.58 -28.79
C VAL A 341 14.55 -26.75 -29.73
N GLU A 342 13.58 -27.14 -30.54
CA GLU A 342 13.71 -28.01 -31.72
C GLU A 342 12.73 -27.54 -32.80
#